data_AF-A0A6J7A8M2-F1
#
_entry.id   AF-A0A6J7A8M2-F1
#
_cell.length_a   1.000
_cell.length_b   1.000
_cell.length_c   1.000
_cell.angle_alpha   90.00
_cell.angle_beta   90.00
_cell.angle_gamma   90.00
#
_symmetry.space_group_name_H-M   'P 1'
#
loop_
_entity.id
_entity.type
_entity.pdbx_description
1 polymer ?
#
loop_
_entity_poly.entity_id
_entity_poly.type
_entity_poly.pdbx_seq_one_letter_code
_entity_poly.pdbx_strand_id
1 'polypeptide(L)'
;MAEKVFNPMSIMDGNYRVTRRANFTKIGTFKSSTVGSVIDFAFNMTFGSKGEHRHSRSGGTISRGNLEIFTNTFQGKLSEFAVANVLYKHKDFKEPDLSTHGLGVWEDADFQLGENAIAVKSTKSYGNLILLESKDWDLQGKYLASVTESRTYSHIVLVRIKPDAEEILRKFRSNLNNDIVLEDLRTLILGLEWEYDIPGYITNADLKSVIKNGLLIPKGALLNGAVKMDAENFYVQAGDLRSIIELSSDLML
;
A
#
# COMPACT_ATOMS: atom_id res chain seq x y z
N MET A 1 -24.98 2.66 -3.27
CA MET A 1 -24.21 3.89 -2.97
C MET A 1 -24.30 4.87 -4.13
N ALA A 2 -24.27 6.17 -3.86
CA ALA A 2 -24.18 7.19 -4.91
C ALA A 2 -22.84 7.07 -5.67
N GLU A 3 -22.90 7.34 -6.98
CA GLU A 3 -21.73 7.41 -7.84
C GLU A 3 -20.80 8.54 -7.37
N LYS A 4 -19.51 8.22 -7.19
CA LYS A 4 -18.51 9.20 -6.77
C LYS A 4 -17.77 9.76 -7.98
N VAL A 5 -17.57 11.07 -7.98
CA VAL A 5 -16.79 11.75 -9.02
C VAL A 5 -15.34 11.87 -8.56
N PHE A 6 -14.41 11.36 -9.38
CA PHE A 6 -12.97 11.45 -9.16
C PHE A 6 -12.38 12.54 -10.05
N ASN A 7 -11.62 13.46 -9.45
CA ASN A 7 -11.09 14.60 -10.18
C ASN A 7 -9.74 14.23 -10.81
N PRO A 8 -9.47 14.66 -12.06
CA PRO A 8 -8.14 14.53 -12.62
C PRO A 8 -7.14 15.43 -11.88
N MET A 9 -5.88 15.01 -11.86
CA MET A 9 -4.76 15.87 -11.49
C MET A 9 -4.57 16.99 -12.51
N SER A 10 -3.90 18.08 -12.11
CA SER A 10 -3.44 19.09 -13.06
C SER A 10 -2.27 18.52 -13.88
N ILE A 11 -2.30 18.72 -15.19
CA ILE A 11 -1.26 18.22 -16.11
C ILE A 11 -0.68 19.41 -16.86
N MET A 12 0.64 19.58 -16.78
CA MET A 12 1.39 20.61 -17.50
C MET A 12 2.74 20.02 -17.92
N ASP A 13 3.07 20.04 -19.21
CA ASP A 13 4.34 19.55 -19.76
C ASP A 13 4.72 18.12 -19.30
N GLY A 14 3.75 17.21 -19.27
CA GLY A 14 3.95 15.82 -18.82
C GLY A 14 4.15 15.68 -17.30
N ASN A 15 3.96 16.75 -16.52
CA ASN A 15 3.99 16.76 -15.07
C ASN A 15 2.57 16.72 -14.49
N TYR A 16 2.30 15.69 -13.70
CA TYR A 16 1.04 15.44 -13.03
C TYR A 16 1.14 15.96 -11.59
N ARG A 17 0.25 16.89 -11.23
CA ARG A 17 0.24 17.55 -9.91
C ARG A 17 -1.05 17.27 -9.18
N VAL A 18 -0.93 16.78 -7.95
CA VAL A 18 -2.07 16.52 -7.07
C VAL A 18 -2.80 17.83 -6.76
N THR A 19 -4.10 17.88 -7.03
CA THR A 19 -4.99 19.03 -6.82
C THR A 19 -6.01 18.78 -5.70
N ARG A 20 -6.34 17.51 -5.42
CA ARG A 20 -7.27 17.10 -4.36
C ARG A 20 -6.52 16.38 -3.25
N ARG A 21 -5.98 17.17 -2.32
CA ARG A 21 -5.18 16.66 -1.20
C ARG A 21 -6.05 16.41 0.02
N ALA A 22 -5.64 15.43 0.83
CA ALA A 22 -6.10 15.24 2.19
C ALA A 22 -4.90 15.45 3.14
N ASN A 23 -5.11 16.20 4.21
CA ASN A 23 -4.10 16.35 5.26
C ASN A 23 -3.90 15.02 5.99
N PHE A 24 -2.69 14.79 6.50
CA PHE A 24 -2.43 13.64 7.37
C PHE A 24 -3.09 13.87 8.73
N THR A 25 -3.96 12.95 9.15
CA THR A 25 -4.68 13.05 10.43
C THR A 25 -4.47 11.75 11.20
N LYS A 26 -3.60 11.78 12.21
CA LYS A 26 -3.28 10.60 13.04
C LYS A 26 -4.56 9.93 13.54
N ILE A 27 -4.77 8.68 13.11
CA ILE A 27 -5.85 7.82 13.59
C ILE A 27 -5.38 7.00 14.78
N GLY A 28 -4.13 6.52 14.74
CA GLY A 28 -3.58 5.67 15.79
C GLY A 28 -2.07 5.50 15.70
N THR A 29 -1.56 4.70 16.64
CA THR A 29 -0.17 4.28 16.74
C THR A 29 -0.09 2.77 16.78
N PHE A 30 1.09 2.23 16.47
CA PHE A 30 1.35 0.80 16.58
C PHE A 30 1.95 0.46 17.94
N LYS A 31 1.53 -0.68 18.52
CA LYS A 31 2.21 -1.25 19.69
C LYS A 31 3.62 -1.67 19.29
N SER A 32 4.58 -1.47 20.19
CA SER A 32 5.98 -1.92 19.98
C SER A 32 6.07 -3.41 19.64
N SER A 33 5.22 -4.26 20.25
CA SER A 33 5.13 -5.69 19.90
C SER A 33 4.71 -5.94 18.44
N THR A 34 3.72 -5.20 17.93
CA THR A 34 3.28 -5.29 16.53
C THR A 34 4.40 -4.87 15.59
N VAL A 35 5.05 -3.74 15.87
CA VAL A 35 6.20 -3.27 15.08
C VAL A 35 7.31 -4.33 15.08
N GLY A 36 7.62 -4.92 16.24
CA GLY A 36 8.62 -5.98 16.40
C GLY A 36 8.34 -7.19 15.52
N SER A 37 7.11 -7.70 15.54
CA SER A 37 6.72 -8.85 14.71
C SER A 37 6.76 -8.53 13.20
N VAL A 38 6.41 -7.31 12.82
CA VAL A 38 6.47 -6.87 11.41
C VAL A 38 7.92 -6.71 10.92
N ILE A 39 8.86 -6.31 11.80
CA ILE A 39 10.29 -6.30 11.49
C ILE A 39 10.77 -7.73 11.17
N ASP A 40 10.45 -8.70 12.02
CA ASP A 40 10.85 -10.09 11.80
C ASP A 40 10.29 -10.65 10.49
N PHE A 41 9.01 -10.39 10.24
CA PHE A 41 8.36 -10.78 8.99
C PHE A 41 9.09 -10.18 7.79
N ALA A 42 9.26 -8.86 7.75
CA ALA A 42 9.92 -8.19 6.63
C ALA A 42 11.38 -8.63 6.44
N PHE A 43 12.10 -8.91 7.53
CA PHE A 43 13.46 -9.41 7.48
C PHE A 43 13.52 -10.83 6.92
N ASN A 44 12.67 -11.74 7.40
CA ASN A 44 12.62 -13.12 6.91
C ASN A 44 12.23 -13.20 5.43
N MET A 45 11.35 -12.31 5.00
CA MET A 45 10.92 -12.18 3.60
C MET A 45 12.05 -11.68 2.69
N THR A 46 13.09 -11.03 3.22
CA THR A 46 14.15 -10.39 2.42
C THR A 46 15.54 -10.97 2.68
N PHE A 47 16.15 -10.62 3.81
CA PHE A 47 17.51 -11.00 4.17
C PHE A 47 17.59 -12.42 4.75
N GLY A 48 16.48 -12.92 5.32
CA GLY A 48 16.38 -14.28 5.84
C GLY A 48 16.15 -15.35 4.78
N SER A 49 15.88 -14.96 3.52
CA SER A 49 15.67 -15.84 2.36
C SER A 49 14.59 -16.92 2.57
N LYS A 50 13.56 -16.63 3.39
CA LYS A 50 12.45 -17.57 3.67
C LYS A 50 11.18 -17.28 2.86
N GLY A 51 11.14 -16.16 2.14
CA GLY A 51 10.01 -15.72 1.33
C GLY A 51 10.43 -15.27 -0.07
N GLU A 52 9.44 -15.14 -0.95
CA GLU A 52 9.63 -14.84 -2.38
C GLU A 52 9.06 -13.46 -2.72
N HIS A 53 9.80 -12.69 -3.53
CA HIS A 53 9.46 -11.31 -3.90
C HIS A 53 9.66 -11.06 -5.39
N ARG A 54 8.81 -10.22 -5.98
CA ARG A 54 9.04 -9.72 -7.34
C ARG A 54 10.28 -8.82 -7.35
N HIS A 55 11.26 -9.13 -8.19
CA HIS A 55 12.48 -8.33 -8.35
C HIS A 55 12.22 -6.95 -8.97
N SER A 56 11.14 -6.77 -9.73
CA SER A 56 10.74 -5.51 -10.38
C SER A 56 9.23 -5.24 -10.23
N ARG A 57 8.81 -3.98 -10.47
CA ARG A 57 7.40 -3.59 -10.63
C ARG A 57 6.81 -4.16 -11.93
N SER A 58 5.51 -4.42 -12.00
CA SER A 58 4.86 -4.91 -13.23
C SER A 58 4.92 -3.83 -14.32
N GLY A 59 5.70 -4.09 -15.37
CA GLY A 59 5.97 -3.09 -16.42
C GLY A 59 7.03 -2.04 -16.08
N GLY A 60 7.60 -2.12 -14.88
CA GLY A 60 8.79 -1.38 -14.46
C GLY A 60 10.07 -2.02 -15.00
N THR A 61 11.15 -1.25 -14.99
CA THR A 61 12.48 -1.71 -15.45
C THR A 61 13.53 -1.69 -14.34
N ILE A 62 13.19 -1.13 -13.19
CA ILE A 62 14.11 -0.97 -12.06
C ILE A 62 14.05 -2.22 -11.19
N SER A 63 15.22 -2.82 -10.95
CA SER A 63 15.41 -3.90 -9.98
C SER A 63 15.52 -3.32 -8.57
N ARG A 64 14.77 -3.89 -7.62
CA ARG A 64 14.74 -3.43 -6.22
C ARG A 64 15.82 -4.14 -5.40
N GLY A 65 16.57 -3.37 -4.62
CA GLY A 65 17.54 -3.94 -3.66
C GLY A 65 16.86 -4.50 -2.41
N ASN A 66 17.52 -5.42 -1.69
CA ASN A 66 16.94 -6.08 -0.51
C ASN A 66 16.42 -5.10 0.56
N LEU A 67 17.11 -3.97 0.78
CA LEU A 67 16.65 -2.94 1.72
C LEU A 67 15.36 -2.24 1.26
N GLU A 68 15.22 -2.01 -0.05
CA GLU A 68 13.99 -1.44 -0.62
C GLU A 68 12.84 -2.44 -0.50
N ILE A 69 13.11 -3.73 -0.77
CA ILE A 69 12.12 -4.79 -0.58
C ILE A 69 11.71 -4.86 0.89
N PHE A 70 12.67 -4.82 1.83
CA PHE A 70 12.39 -4.85 3.27
C PHE A 70 11.52 -3.67 3.67
N THR A 71 11.88 -2.47 3.23
CA THR A 71 11.16 -1.22 3.52
C THR A 71 9.71 -1.32 3.04
N ASN A 72 9.51 -1.77 1.80
CA ASN A 72 8.18 -1.93 1.21
C ASN A 72 7.35 -2.99 1.94
N THR A 73 7.95 -4.14 2.26
CA THR A 73 7.29 -5.23 2.99
C THR A 73 6.91 -4.80 4.40
N PHE A 74 7.82 -4.12 5.11
CA PHE A 74 7.58 -3.57 6.45
C PHE A 74 6.42 -2.56 6.44
N GLN A 75 6.45 -1.57 5.56
CA GLN A 75 5.40 -0.55 5.47
C GLN A 75 4.06 -1.14 5.03
N GLY A 76 4.07 -2.08 4.06
CA GLY A 76 2.89 -2.79 3.60
C GLY A 76 2.21 -3.53 4.73
N LYS A 77 2.97 -4.37 5.45
CA LYS A 77 2.42 -5.17 6.55
C LYS A 77 1.95 -4.31 7.73
N LEU A 78 2.66 -3.23 8.09
CA LEU A 78 2.15 -2.25 9.06
C LEU A 78 0.80 -1.65 8.64
N SER A 79 0.62 -1.42 7.33
CA SER A 79 -0.63 -0.85 6.82
C SER A 79 -1.79 -1.84 6.91
N GLU A 80 -1.54 -3.14 6.75
CA GLU A 80 -2.55 -4.16 7.04
C GLU A 80 -2.98 -4.10 8.51
N PHE A 81 -2.04 -4.00 9.46
CA PHE A 81 -2.38 -3.84 10.88
C PHE A 81 -3.13 -2.52 11.20
N ALA A 82 -2.86 -1.44 10.46
CA ALA A 82 -3.65 -0.21 10.59
C ALA A 82 -5.11 -0.42 10.21
N VAL A 83 -5.38 -1.15 9.13
CA VAL A 83 -6.73 -1.49 8.69
C VAL A 83 -7.38 -2.51 9.62
N ALA A 84 -6.61 -3.45 10.18
CA ALA A 84 -7.10 -4.40 11.18
C ALA A 84 -7.73 -3.70 12.39
N ASN A 85 -7.15 -2.58 12.84
CA ASN A 85 -7.72 -1.76 13.92
C ASN A 85 -9.08 -1.12 13.58
N VAL A 86 -9.44 -1.03 12.30
CA VAL A 86 -10.77 -0.60 11.83
C VAL A 86 -11.73 -1.79 11.74
N LEU A 87 -11.23 -2.94 11.29
CA LEU A 87 -12.05 -4.10 10.94
C LEU A 87 -12.25 -5.12 12.06
N TYR A 88 -11.53 -5.01 13.20
CA TYR A 88 -11.48 -6.04 14.25
C TYR A 88 -12.83 -6.48 14.83
N LYS A 89 -13.88 -5.67 14.68
CA LYS A 89 -15.25 -5.99 15.14
C LYS A 89 -16.09 -6.73 14.10
N HIS A 90 -15.62 -6.87 12.87
CA HIS A 90 -16.34 -7.60 11.84
C HIS A 90 -16.37 -9.10 12.16
N LYS A 91 -17.51 -9.76 11.95
CA LYS A 91 -17.73 -11.17 12.34
C LYS A 91 -16.73 -12.15 11.69
N ASP A 92 -16.35 -11.87 10.44
CA ASP A 92 -15.44 -12.69 9.64
C ASP A 92 -13.97 -12.20 9.74
N PHE A 93 -13.68 -11.29 10.67
CA PHE A 93 -12.35 -10.73 10.82
C PHE A 93 -11.32 -11.80 11.18
N LYS A 94 -10.20 -11.76 10.46
CA LYS A 94 -8.96 -12.45 10.80
C LYS A 94 -7.85 -11.41 10.90
N GLU A 95 -6.97 -11.59 11.87
CA GLU A 95 -5.80 -10.74 12.04
C GLU A 95 -4.81 -10.96 10.87
N PRO A 96 -4.07 -9.92 10.42
CA PRO A 96 -3.09 -10.07 9.35
C PRO A 96 -2.07 -11.17 9.63
N ASP A 97 -1.83 -12.01 8.63
CA ASP A 97 -0.88 -13.12 8.75
C ASP A 97 0.57 -12.61 8.69
N LEU A 98 1.38 -13.14 9.60
CA LEU A 98 2.82 -12.91 9.75
C LEU A 98 3.63 -14.18 9.48
N SER A 99 2.99 -15.26 9.05
CA SER A 99 3.67 -16.47 8.61
C SER A 99 4.39 -16.23 7.28
N THR A 100 5.53 -16.90 7.10
CA THR A 100 6.30 -16.88 5.85
C THR A 100 6.03 -18.17 5.11
N HIS A 101 5.22 -18.14 4.06
CA HIS A 101 4.97 -19.29 3.20
C HIS A 101 5.89 -19.27 1.98
N GLY A 102 6.29 -20.47 1.51
CA GLY A 102 6.93 -20.65 0.20
C GLY A 102 5.96 -20.34 -0.94
N LEU A 103 6.49 -20.11 -2.15
CA LEU A 103 5.72 -19.86 -3.38
C LEU A 103 4.44 -20.70 -3.47
N GLY A 104 3.28 -20.04 -3.62
CA GLY A 104 2.01 -20.68 -3.96
C GLY A 104 0.92 -20.67 -2.90
N VAL A 105 1.17 -20.15 -1.69
CA VAL A 105 0.15 -20.01 -0.62
C VAL A 105 0.19 -18.60 -0.06
N TRP A 106 -0.42 -17.65 -0.76
CA TRP A 106 -0.74 -16.34 -0.21
C TRP A 106 -2.25 -16.21 -0.21
N GLU A 107 -2.86 -15.82 0.92
CA GLU A 107 -4.24 -15.36 0.89
C GLU A 107 -4.29 -14.17 -0.07
N ASP A 108 -4.92 -14.35 -1.23
CA ASP A 108 -4.90 -13.41 -2.37
C ASP A 108 -5.48 -12.01 -2.05
N ALA A 109 -6.06 -11.78 -0.87
CA ALA A 109 -6.49 -10.47 -0.39
C ALA A 109 -5.97 -10.21 1.02
N ASP A 110 -5.67 -8.95 1.32
CA ASP A 110 -5.19 -8.54 2.65
C ASP A 110 -6.27 -8.78 3.73
N PHE A 111 -7.55 -8.65 3.36
CA PHE A 111 -8.67 -9.11 4.17
C PHE A 111 -9.75 -9.77 3.30
N GLN A 112 -10.27 -10.90 3.78
CA GLN A 112 -11.46 -11.55 3.24
C GLN A 112 -12.56 -11.56 4.30
N LEU A 113 -13.58 -10.72 4.10
CA LEU A 113 -14.71 -10.56 5.04
C LEU A 113 -16.01 -10.98 4.35
N GLY A 114 -16.41 -12.23 4.52
CA GLY A 114 -17.51 -12.81 3.74
C GLY A 114 -17.18 -12.79 2.25
N GLU A 115 -18.02 -12.14 1.44
CA GLU A 115 -17.79 -11.95 0.00
C GLU A 115 -16.84 -10.77 -0.31
N ASN A 116 -16.54 -9.93 0.68
CA ASN A 116 -15.72 -8.73 0.49
C ASN A 116 -14.23 -9.05 0.54
N ALA A 117 -13.57 -9.03 -0.61
CA ALA A 117 -12.11 -9.01 -0.72
C ALA A 117 -11.59 -7.56 -0.64
N ILE A 118 -10.66 -7.27 0.26
CA ILE A 118 -10.11 -5.92 0.50
C ILE A 118 -8.61 -5.93 0.18
N ALA A 119 -8.17 -4.92 -0.56
CA ALA A 119 -6.76 -4.63 -0.78
C ALA A 119 -6.33 -3.39 0.01
N VAL A 120 -5.13 -3.42 0.57
CA VAL A 120 -4.50 -2.34 1.32
C VAL A 120 -3.33 -1.81 0.50
N LYS A 121 -3.35 -0.50 0.25
CA LYS A 121 -2.24 0.23 -0.37
C LYS A 121 -1.64 1.16 0.65
N SER A 122 -0.31 1.10 0.78
CA SER A 122 0.43 1.94 1.70
C SER A 122 1.15 3.07 0.95
N THR A 123 1.31 4.20 1.63
CA THR A 123 2.18 5.28 1.18
C THR A 123 2.75 6.04 2.38
N LYS A 124 3.59 7.03 2.11
CA LYS A 124 4.19 7.89 3.12
C LYS A 124 3.15 8.86 3.66
N SER A 125 3.34 9.39 4.86
CA SER A 125 2.43 10.37 5.49
C SER A 125 2.03 11.56 4.59
N TYR A 126 2.92 12.02 3.71
CA TYR A 126 2.65 13.10 2.76
C TYR A 126 2.04 12.64 1.41
N GLY A 127 2.00 11.33 1.18
CA GLY A 127 1.39 10.70 0.02
C GLY A 127 -0.09 11.06 -0.08
N ASN A 128 -0.58 11.21 -1.31
CA ASN A 128 -1.95 11.66 -1.59
C ASN A 128 -2.57 10.90 -2.78
N LEU A 129 -2.04 9.74 -3.12
CA LEU A 129 -2.51 8.94 -4.25
C LEU A 129 -2.64 7.47 -3.86
N ILE A 130 -3.74 6.85 -4.26
CA ILE A 130 -3.74 5.42 -4.61
C ILE A 130 -3.10 5.33 -6.00
N LEU A 131 -2.12 4.44 -6.16
CA LEU A 131 -1.50 4.11 -7.43
C LEU A 131 -1.67 2.62 -7.70
N LEU A 132 -2.21 2.28 -8.86
CA LEU A 132 -2.46 0.91 -9.30
C LEU A 132 -1.80 0.70 -10.66
N GLU A 133 -0.79 -0.17 -10.75
CA GLU A 133 -0.06 -0.44 -11.99
C GLU A 133 -1.04 -0.96 -13.06
N SER A 134 -1.23 -0.22 -14.16
CA SER A 134 -2.36 -0.45 -15.09
C SER A 134 -2.38 -1.85 -15.70
N LYS A 135 -1.19 -2.45 -15.90
CA LYS A 135 -1.02 -3.80 -16.45
C LYS A 135 -1.56 -4.90 -15.54
N ASP A 136 -1.69 -4.63 -14.25
CA ASP A 136 -2.20 -5.59 -13.28
C ASP A 136 -3.73 -5.55 -13.18
N TRP A 137 -4.43 -4.73 -13.98
CA TRP A 137 -5.89 -4.55 -13.90
C TRP A 137 -6.57 -4.61 -15.26
N ASP A 138 -7.75 -5.23 -15.34
CA ASP A 138 -8.60 -5.18 -16.52
C ASP A 138 -9.62 -4.02 -16.48
N LEU A 139 -10.40 -3.88 -17.56
CA LEU A 139 -11.44 -2.85 -17.69
C LEU A 139 -12.61 -3.01 -16.70
N GLN A 140 -12.74 -4.17 -16.05
CA GLN A 140 -13.73 -4.44 -15.01
C GLN A 140 -13.15 -4.22 -13.61
N GLY A 141 -11.93 -3.67 -13.49
CA GLY A 141 -11.27 -3.50 -12.20
C GLY A 141 -10.93 -4.82 -11.53
N LYS A 142 -10.74 -5.89 -12.31
CA LYS A 142 -10.23 -7.18 -11.85
C LYS A 142 -8.71 -7.13 -11.83
N TYR A 143 -8.11 -7.55 -10.73
CA TYR A 143 -6.68 -7.71 -10.58
C TYR A 143 -6.22 -9.00 -11.27
N LEU A 144 -5.22 -8.89 -12.14
CA LEU A 144 -4.75 -9.95 -13.03
C LEU A 144 -3.49 -10.65 -12.54
N ALA A 145 -2.76 -10.06 -11.59
CA ALA A 145 -1.44 -10.53 -11.15
C ALA A 145 -1.46 -11.42 -9.90
N SER A 146 -2.59 -12.04 -9.58
CA SER A 146 -2.72 -13.07 -8.54
C SER A 146 -2.19 -14.42 -9.02
N VAL A 147 -1.71 -15.24 -8.07
CA VAL A 147 -0.95 -16.48 -8.34
C VAL A 147 -1.86 -17.63 -8.78
N THR A 148 -3.13 -17.60 -8.38
CA THR A 148 -4.10 -18.70 -8.51
C THR A 148 -5.18 -18.36 -9.54
N GLU A 149 -5.85 -17.21 -9.41
CA GLU A 149 -6.85 -16.71 -10.36
C GLU A 149 -7.03 -15.19 -10.23
N SER A 150 -7.32 -14.50 -11.33
CA SER A 150 -7.69 -13.07 -11.32
C SER A 150 -8.80 -12.76 -10.31
N ARG A 151 -8.71 -11.63 -9.59
CA ARG A 151 -9.56 -11.31 -8.44
C ARG A 151 -10.24 -9.96 -8.55
N THR A 152 -11.48 -9.86 -8.05
CA THR A 152 -12.16 -8.58 -7.88
C THR A 152 -12.05 -8.14 -6.43
N TYR A 153 -11.34 -7.04 -6.17
CA TYR A 153 -11.37 -6.41 -4.85
C TYR A 153 -12.63 -5.57 -4.73
N SER A 154 -13.45 -5.87 -3.72
CA SER A 154 -14.61 -5.07 -3.35
C SER A 154 -14.19 -3.65 -2.94
N HIS A 155 -13.07 -3.54 -2.22
CA HIS A 155 -12.55 -2.31 -1.65
C HIS A 155 -11.02 -2.24 -1.78
N ILE A 156 -10.50 -1.04 -2.03
CA ILE A 156 -9.07 -0.73 -1.97
C ILE A 156 -8.88 0.44 -1.02
N VAL A 157 -8.16 0.21 0.08
CA VAL A 157 -7.97 1.15 1.18
C VAL A 157 -6.58 1.80 1.07
N LEU A 158 -6.51 3.12 1.21
CA LEU A 158 -5.24 3.85 1.30
C LEU A 158 -4.86 4.09 2.76
N VAL A 159 -3.67 3.64 3.15
CA VAL A 159 -3.07 3.89 4.46
C VAL A 159 -1.80 4.73 4.27
N ARG A 160 -1.57 5.70 5.16
CA ARG A 160 -0.29 6.41 5.21
C ARG A 160 0.40 6.16 6.53
N ILE A 161 1.71 5.92 6.44
CA ILE A 161 2.56 5.62 7.59
C ILE A 161 3.48 6.79 7.88
N LYS A 162 3.70 7.05 9.18
CA LYS A 162 4.67 8.01 9.69
C LYS A 162 5.48 7.32 10.80
N PRO A 163 6.80 7.54 10.89
CA PRO A 163 7.68 8.30 9.98
C PRO A 163 7.91 7.64 8.60
N ASP A 164 8.63 8.31 7.70
CA ASP A 164 8.98 7.75 6.38
C ASP A 164 10.05 6.65 6.53
N ALA A 165 9.62 5.39 6.42
CA ALA A 165 10.48 4.22 6.55
C ALA A 165 11.63 4.22 5.53
N GLU A 166 11.38 4.69 4.30
CA GLU A 166 12.40 4.74 3.24
C GLU A 166 13.48 5.75 3.60
N GLU A 167 13.09 6.93 4.08
CA GLU A 167 14.06 7.95 4.48
C GLU A 167 14.91 7.49 5.67
N ILE A 168 14.28 6.86 6.67
CA ILE A 168 14.96 6.32 7.85
C ILE A 168 15.99 5.26 7.44
N LEU A 169 15.56 4.27 6.66
CA LEU A 169 16.41 3.15 6.28
C LEU A 169 17.50 3.55 5.29
N ARG A 170 17.24 4.52 4.42
CA ARG A 170 18.27 5.12 3.56
C ARG A 170 19.36 5.79 4.39
N LYS A 171 19.01 6.60 5.38
CA LYS A 171 19.99 7.24 6.29
C LYS A 171 20.77 6.21 7.09
N PHE A 172 20.09 5.19 7.60
CA PHE A 172 20.73 4.06 8.29
C PHE A 172 21.76 3.36 7.39
N ARG A 173 21.38 3.01 6.16
CA ARG A 173 22.31 2.37 5.21
C ARG A 173 23.52 3.24 4.87
N SER A 174 23.35 4.55 4.73
CA SER A 174 24.46 5.47 4.48
C SER A 174 25.47 5.54 5.62
N ASN A 175 25.09 5.17 6.84
CA ASN A 175 25.95 5.21 8.03
C ASN A 175 26.58 3.85 8.37
N LEU A 176 26.25 2.79 7.63
CA LEU A 176 26.78 1.45 7.87
C LEU A 176 28.07 1.22 7.07
N ASN A 177 29.09 0.70 7.76
CA ASN A 177 30.32 0.20 7.14
C ASN A 177 30.25 -1.30 6.80
N ASN A 178 29.25 -2.01 7.33
CA ASN A 178 29.09 -3.47 7.24
C ASN A 178 27.71 -3.87 6.70
N ASP A 179 27.48 -5.19 6.61
CA ASP A 179 26.18 -5.75 6.26
C ASP A 179 25.08 -5.42 7.27
N ILE A 180 23.84 -5.45 6.81
CA ILE A 180 22.66 -5.13 7.62
C ILE A 180 22.36 -6.31 8.55
N VAL A 181 22.36 -6.06 9.85
CA VAL A 181 22.03 -7.04 10.89
C VAL A 181 20.64 -6.75 11.46
N LEU A 182 19.85 -7.80 11.73
CA LEU A 182 18.48 -7.71 12.26
C LEU A 182 18.40 -6.89 13.56
N GLU A 183 19.34 -7.10 14.49
CA GLU A 183 19.35 -6.40 15.78
C GLU A 183 19.54 -4.88 15.64
N ASP A 184 20.35 -4.43 14.68
CA ASP A 184 20.53 -3.00 14.41
C ASP A 184 19.24 -2.39 13.84
N LEU A 185 18.60 -3.10 12.90
CA LEU A 185 17.29 -2.71 12.36
C LEU A 185 16.22 -2.65 13.46
N ARG A 186 16.17 -3.66 14.34
CA ARG A 186 15.25 -3.72 15.47
C ARG A 186 15.45 -2.53 16.40
N THR A 187 16.69 -2.27 16.80
CA THR A 187 17.03 -1.15 17.67
C THR A 187 16.60 0.18 17.06
N LEU A 188 16.90 0.41 15.78
CA LEU A 188 16.51 1.62 15.06
C LEU A 188 14.98 1.76 14.98
N ILE A 189 14.28 0.74 14.48
CA ILE A 189 12.86 0.83 14.14
C ILE A 189 11.98 0.84 15.40
N LEU A 190 12.33 0.05 16.43
CA LEU A 190 11.58 0.02 17.71
C LEU A 190 11.80 1.27 18.56
N GLY A 191 12.88 2.02 18.29
CA GLY A 191 13.14 3.32 18.93
C GLY A 191 12.25 4.45 18.41
N LEU A 192 11.38 4.21 17.43
CA LEU A 192 10.52 5.22 16.80
C LEU A 192 9.05 5.00 17.16
N GLU A 193 8.31 6.10 17.32
CA GLU A 193 6.85 6.06 17.38
C GLU A 193 6.29 5.98 15.96
N TRP A 194 5.65 4.85 15.64
CA TRP A 194 4.98 4.65 14.36
C TRP A 194 3.50 5.00 14.47
N GLU A 195 3.06 5.88 13.59
CA GLU A 195 1.70 6.39 13.48
C GLU A 195 1.13 6.08 12.10
N TYR A 196 -0.20 6.04 12.02
CA TYR A 196 -0.88 5.87 10.75
C TYR A 196 -2.11 6.76 10.62
N ASP A 197 -2.48 6.98 9.38
CA ASP A 197 -3.80 7.44 9.00
C ASP A 197 -4.37 6.64 7.83
N ILE A 198 -5.66 6.80 7.59
CA ILE A 198 -6.39 6.12 6.54
C ILE A 198 -7.28 7.17 5.87
N PRO A 199 -6.75 7.92 4.87
CA PRO A 199 -7.53 8.97 4.21
C PRO A 199 -8.81 8.46 3.56
N GLY A 200 -8.90 7.16 3.22
CA GLY A 200 -10.13 6.57 2.76
C GLY A 200 -9.95 5.33 1.90
N TYR A 201 -11.01 4.99 1.16
CA TYR A 201 -11.03 3.86 0.24
C TYR A 201 -11.76 4.18 -1.07
N ILE A 202 -11.63 3.27 -2.02
CA ILE A 202 -12.48 3.17 -3.22
C ILE A 202 -13.11 1.78 -3.28
N THR A 203 -14.30 1.69 -3.88
CA THR A 203 -14.97 0.43 -4.20
C THR A 203 -14.55 -0.08 -5.59
N ASN A 204 -14.92 -1.31 -5.96
CA ASN A 204 -14.75 -1.78 -7.34
C ASN A 204 -15.48 -0.90 -8.36
N ALA A 205 -16.68 -0.41 -8.02
CA ALA A 205 -17.45 0.47 -8.90
C ALA A 205 -16.72 1.81 -9.13
N ASP A 206 -16.10 2.35 -8.08
CA ASP A 206 -15.25 3.53 -8.17
C ASP A 206 -14.04 3.27 -9.09
N LEU A 207 -13.35 2.13 -8.92
CA LEU A 207 -12.22 1.76 -9.78
C LEU A 207 -12.63 1.65 -11.25
N LYS A 208 -13.79 1.04 -11.56
CA LYS A 208 -14.33 1.01 -12.93
C LYS A 208 -14.54 2.41 -13.49
N SER A 209 -15.03 3.35 -12.68
CA SER A 209 -15.19 4.75 -13.07
C SER A 209 -13.83 5.43 -13.33
N VAL A 210 -12.84 5.20 -12.48
CA VAL A 210 -11.46 5.71 -12.63
C VAL A 210 -10.84 5.23 -13.96
N ILE A 211 -10.98 3.94 -14.26
CA ILE A 211 -10.49 3.32 -15.50
C ILE A 211 -11.22 3.90 -16.72
N LYS A 212 -12.56 3.93 -16.68
CA LYS A 212 -13.40 4.45 -17.76
C LYS A 212 -13.08 5.91 -18.09
N ASN A 213 -12.81 6.72 -17.07
CA ASN A 213 -12.49 8.14 -17.21
C ASN A 213 -11.01 8.40 -17.55
N GLY A 214 -10.19 7.36 -17.72
CA GLY A 214 -8.79 7.50 -18.14
C GLY A 214 -7.91 8.22 -17.12
N LEU A 215 -8.20 8.09 -15.82
CA LEU A 215 -7.37 8.68 -14.77
C LEU A 215 -6.07 7.88 -14.60
N LEU A 216 -5.12 8.20 -15.48
CA LEU A 216 -3.89 7.46 -15.71
C LEU A 216 -2.66 8.40 -15.64
N ILE A 217 -1.57 7.90 -15.06
CA ILE A 217 -0.24 8.52 -15.17
C ILE A 217 0.62 7.60 -16.05
N PRO A 218 1.08 8.05 -17.23
CA PRO A 218 1.88 7.21 -18.11
C PRO A 218 3.30 7.00 -17.58
N LYS A 219 3.91 5.87 -17.97
CA LYS A 219 5.33 5.59 -17.67
C LYS A 219 6.20 6.73 -18.21
N GLY A 220 7.17 7.16 -17.41
CA GLY A 220 8.10 8.24 -17.74
C GLY A 220 7.60 9.65 -17.44
N ALA A 221 6.30 9.84 -17.16
CA ALA A 221 5.78 11.12 -16.69
C ALA A 221 6.35 11.51 -15.33
N LEU A 222 6.27 12.79 -15.01
CA LEU A 222 6.73 13.35 -13.73
C LEU A 222 5.54 13.53 -12.80
N LEU A 223 5.66 13.07 -11.56
CA LEU A 223 4.67 13.25 -10.51
C LEU A 223 5.18 14.31 -9.52
N ASN A 224 4.35 15.32 -9.29
CA ASN A 224 4.63 16.49 -8.43
C ASN A 224 5.99 17.15 -8.70
N GLY A 225 6.44 17.15 -9.96
CA GLY A 225 7.69 17.78 -10.36
C GLY A 225 8.97 17.05 -9.95
N ALA A 226 8.89 15.88 -9.30
CA ALA A 226 10.08 15.22 -8.74
C ALA A 226 10.17 13.72 -9.05
N VAL A 227 9.04 13.01 -9.03
CA VAL A 227 9.06 11.54 -9.10
C VAL A 227 8.77 11.09 -10.53
N LYS A 228 9.75 10.51 -11.21
CA LYS A 228 9.53 9.90 -12.53
C LYS A 228 8.82 8.56 -12.37
N MET A 229 7.70 8.37 -13.08
CA MET A 229 6.92 7.14 -13.00
C MET A 229 7.63 5.98 -13.71
N ASP A 230 7.93 4.90 -12.98
CA ASP A 230 8.57 3.68 -13.53
C ASP A 230 7.57 2.77 -14.27
N ALA A 231 6.30 2.86 -13.92
CA ALA A 231 5.20 2.14 -14.56
C ALA A 231 4.02 3.08 -14.80
N GLU A 232 3.17 2.71 -15.75
CA GLU A 232 1.88 3.35 -15.93
C GLU A 232 0.95 2.97 -14.79
N ASN A 233 0.23 3.94 -14.22
CA ASN A 233 -0.63 3.72 -13.06
C ASN A 233 -1.98 4.39 -13.24
N PHE A 234 -3.06 3.68 -12.93
CA PHE A 234 -4.31 4.33 -12.55
C PHE A 234 -4.09 5.07 -11.22
N TYR A 235 -4.73 6.22 -11.06
CA TYR A 235 -4.60 7.01 -9.84
C TYR A 235 -5.93 7.47 -9.28
N VAL A 236 -5.97 7.59 -7.95
CA VAL A 236 -7.05 8.27 -7.22
C VAL A 236 -6.46 9.20 -6.18
N GLN A 237 -6.93 10.45 -6.15
CA GLN A 237 -6.45 11.46 -5.22
C GLN A 237 -7.07 11.26 -3.83
N ALA A 238 -6.27 11.41 -2.78
CA ALA A 238 -6.70 11.17 -1.40
C ALA A 238 -7.90 12.04 -0.98
N GLY A 239 -8.00 13.27 -1.51
CA GLY A 239 -9.15 14.15 -1.27
C GLY A 239 -10.46 13.68 -1.92
N ASP A 240 -10.40 12.72 -2.85
CA ASP A 240 -11.57 12.13 -3.51
C ASP A 240 -11.94 10.75 -2.93
N LEU A 241 -11.24 10.24 -1.92
CA LEU A 241 -11.53 8.91 -1.34
C LEU A 241 -12.79 8.91 -0.48
N ARG A 242 -13.50 7.77 -0.42
CA ARG A 242 -14.62 7.56 0.52
C ARG A 242 -14.09 7.53 1.95
N SER A 243 -14.85 8.10 2.88
CA SER A 243 -14.40 8.24 4.26
C SER A 243 -14.22 6.88 4.90
N ILE A 244 -13.09 6.63 5.58
CA ILE A 244 -12.86 5.34 6.27
C ILE A 244 -13.95 5.00 7.31
N ILE A 245 -14.63 6.01 7.84
CA ILE A 245 -15.74 5.84 8.81
C ILE A 245 -16.94 5.11 8.16
N GLU A 246 -17.11 5.24 6.84
CA GLU A 246 -18.20 4.59 6.08
C GLU A 246 -17.90 3.11 5.77
N LEU A 247 -16.63 2.68 5.86
CA LEU A 247 -16.20 1.35 5.43
C LEU A 247 -16.91 0.23 6.21
N SER A 248 -17.01 0.33 7.53
CA SER A 248 -17.67 -0.72 8.33
C SER A 248 -19.15 -0.85 8.00
N SER A 249 -19.84 0.26 7.71
CA SER A 249 -21.24 0.23 7.29
C SER A 249 -21.40 -0.40 5.91
N ASP A 250 -20.49 -0.08 4.97
CA ASP A 250 -20.49 -0.67 3.63
C ASP A 250 -20.20 -2.18 3.63
N LEU A 251 -19.37 -2.66 4.57
CA LEU A 251 -19.01 -4.07 4.70
C LEU A 251 -20.05 -4.93 5.44
N MET A 252 -21.01 -4.31 6.15
CA MET A 252 -22.08 -5.03 6.86
C MET A 252 -23.35 -5.23 6.02
N LEU A 253 -23.37 -4.73 4.78
CA LEU A 253 -24.38 -5.00 3.76
C LEU A 253 -23.96 -6.20 2.91
#